data_AF-A0A9N9JUP9-F1
#
_entry.id   AF-A0A9N9JUP9-F1
#
_cell.length_a   1.000
_cell.length_b   1.000
_cell.length_c   1.000
_cell.angle_alpha   90.00
_cell.angle_beta   90.00
_cell.angle_gamma   90.00
#
_symmetry.space_group_name_H-M   'P 1'
#
loop_
_entity.id
_entity.type
_entity.pdbx_description
1 polymer ?
#
loop_
_entity_poly.entity_id
_entity_poly.type
_entity_poly.pdbx_seq_one_letter_code
_entity_poly.pdbx_strand_id
1 'polypeptide(L)'
;SGNLVDVVVSIMGCRSPDDLRRGLQERDRQTVERAIKNLKIRVIHRGDAPASRRKYKIMKLTNTPASHTRFDIEGTTQDVATYFQQQYRKRLNFPFLPCVVVRKDVFFPMEVCEIIEGQRHIRKLNERQTADMIKFTCQNPNVRANKIRQGLNILDYRRNEYLQQFGMQVPARILPPPRIEYHPSSRDAIFAPKDGAWNLRDKRVATGATLGSWSVVVFGPET
;
A
#
# COMPACT_ATOMS: atom_id res chain seq x y z
N SER A 1 7.45 5.79 7.04
CA SER A 1 7.84 5.74 8.47
C SER A 1 7.99 7.16 8.97
N GLY A 2 8.19 7.35 10.26
CA GLY A 2 8.39 8.68 10.85
C GLY A 2 7.43 8.98 12.01
N ASN A 3 7.57 10.18 12.59
CA ASN A 3 6.73 10.62 13.69
C ASN A 3 5.25 10.64 13.28
N LEU A 4 4.37 10.18 14.16
CA LEU A 4 2.95 10.08 13.85
C LEU A 4 2.33 11.46 13.61
N VAL A 5 2.77 12.52 14.29
CA VAL A 5 2.24 13.89 14.09
C VAL A 5 2.49 14.35 12.65
N ASP A 6 3.69 14.16 12.13
CA ASP A 6 4.04 14.55 10.74
C ASP A 6 3.22 13.76 9.70
N VAL A 7 2.95 12.49 10.01
CA VAL A 7 2.09 11.66 9.17
C VAL A 7 0.65 12.17 9.20
N VAL A 8 0.14 12.61 10.35
CA VAL A 8 -1.18 13.23 10.47
C VAL A 8 -1.25 14.53 9.69
N VAL A 9 -0.23 15.40 9.78
CA VAL A 9 -0.11 16.63 8.97
C VAL A 9 -0.20 16.30 7.48
N SER A 10 0.53 15.28 7.03
CA SER A 10 0.53 14.82 5.64
C SER A 10 -0.84 14.28 5.19
N ILE A 11 -1.53 13.53 6.05
CA ILE A 11 -2.89 13.00 5.77
C ILE A 11 -3.91 14.13 5.64
N MET A 12 -3.80 15.14 6.49
CA MET A 12 -4.69 16.30 6.53
C MET A 12 -4.42 17.32 5.42
N GLY A 13 -3.28 17.19 4.70
CA GLY A 13 -2.85 18.19 3.73
C GLY A 13 -2.41 19.52 4.36
N CYS A 14 -2.08 19.50 5.66
CA CYS A 14 -1.53 20.64 6.38
C CYS A 14 -0.05 20.85 6.01
N ARG A 15 0.46 22.07 6.23
CA ARG A 15 1.86 22.40 5.94
C ARG A 15 2.74 22.23 7.18
N SER A 16 2.19 22.47 8.36
CA SER A 16 2.92 22.41 9.63
C SER A 16 2.08 21.70 10.71
N PRO A 17 2.71 21.03 11.69
CA PRO A 17 2.04 20.61 12.91
C PRO A 17 1.30 21.74 13.64
N ASP A 18 1.73 22.99 13.48
CA ASP A 18 1.05 24.15 14.09
C ASP A 18 -0.36 24.39 13.54
N ASP A 19 -0.65 23.94 12.31
CA ASP A 19 -1.99 24.02 11.71
C ASP A 19 -3.01 23.19 12.53
N LEU A 20 -2.52 22.21 13.30
CA LEU A 20 -3.33 21.35 14.15
C LEU A 20 -3.61 21.93 15.55
N ARG A 21 -3.14 23.15 15.87
CA ARG A 21 -3.29 23.77 17.20
C ARG A 21 -4.74 23.90 17.69
N ARG A 22 -5.69 23.97 16.76
CA ARG A 22 -7.13 24.01 17.08
C ARG A 22 -7.70 22.63 17.47
N GLY A 23 -6.87 21.59 17.49
CA GLY A 23 -7.30 20.20 17.65
C GLY A 23 -7.85 19.63 16.34
N LEU A 24 -8.26 18.36 16.38
CA LEU A 24 -8.91 17.68 15.26
C LEU A 24 -10.42 17.69 15.46
N GLN A 25 -11.17 18.21 14.47
CA GLN A 25 -12.62 18.05 14.44
C GLN A 25 -13.00 16.58 14.26
N GLU A 26 -14.22 16.18 14.63
CA GLU A 26 -14.63 14.77 14.58
C GLU A 26 -14.49 14.15 13.18
N ARG A 27 -14.83 14.91 12.12
CA ARG A 27 -14.66 14.45 10.72
C ARG A 27 -13.19 14.20 10.37
N ASP A 28 -12.31 15.09 10.79
CA ASP A 28 -10.87 15.01 10.53
C ASP A 28 -10.26 13.87 11.34
N ARG A 29 -10.64 13.75 12.62
CA ARG A 29 -10.25 12.65 13.50
C ARG A 29 -10.63 11.30 12.90
N GLN A 30 -11.85 11.16 12.36
CA GLN A 30 -12.28 9.92 11.70
C GLN A 30 -11.48 9.63 10.42
N THR A 31 -11.15 10.67 9.65
CA THR A 31 -10.32 10.54 8.44
C THR A 31 -8.91 10.06 8.79
N VAL A 32 -8.30 10.66 9.79
CA VAL A 32 -6.99 10.29 10.32
C VAL A 32 -7.03 8.88 10.91
N GLU A 33 -8.01 8.58 11.77
CA GLU A 33 -8.17 7.26 12.38
C GLU A 33 -8.29 6.19 11.30
N ARG A 34 -9.12 6.42 10.27
CA ARG A 34 -9.20 5.52 9.12
C ARG A 34 -7.81 5.36 8.54
N ALA A 35 -7.08 6.41 8.17
CA ALA A 35 -5.78 6.29 7.52
C ALA A 35 -4.73 5.50 8.33
N ILE A 36 -4.67 5.67 9.66
CA ILE A 36 -3.61 5.09 10.50
C ILE A 36 -4.00 3.75 11.17
N LYS A 37 -5.29 3.39 11.18
CA LYS A 37 -5.76 2.17 11.82
C LYS A 37 -5.06 0.94 11.24
N ASN A 38 -4.62 0.05 12.14
CA ASN A 38 -3.82 -1.15 11.90
C ASN A 38 -2.33 -0.94 11.58
N LEU A 39 -1.84 0.31 11.47
CA LEU A 39 -0.40 0.53 11.36
C LEU A 39 0.31 0.11 12.65
N LYS A 40 1.53 -0.41 12.51
CA LYS A 40 2.42 -0.73 13.63
C LYS A 40 3.27 0.49 13.96
N ILE A 41 3.36 0.80 15.24
CA ILE A 41 4.14 1.90 15.78
C ILE A 41 5.12 1.38 16.84
N ARG A 42 6.20 2.13 17.06
CA ARG A 42 7.05 2.04 18.25
C ARG A 42 6.88 3.31 19.08
N VAL A 43 7.27 3.26 20.35
CA VAL A 43 7.22 4.41 21.25
C VAL A 43 8.61 4.90 21.61
N ILE A 44 8.81 6.22 21.54
CA ILE A 44 10.14 6.83 21.67
C ILE A 44 10.40 7.47 23.05
N HIS A 45 9.38 7.56 23.92
CA HIS A 45 9.52 8.21 25.24
C HIS A 45 10.23 7.35 26.30
N ARG A 46 10.54 6.08 26.01
CA ARG A 46 11.10 5.10 26.97
C ARG A 46 12.61 4.89 26.84
N GLY A 47 13.30 5.72 26.06
CA GLY A 47 14.73 5.58 25.75
C GLY A 47 15.07 4.26 25.05
N ASP A 48 16.33 3.85 25.07
CA ASP A 48 16.82 2.63 24.40
C ASP A 48 16.58 1.32 25.18
N ALA A 49 15.75 1.37 26.22
CA ALA A 49 15.38 0.17 26.97
C ALA A 49 14.75 -0.89 26.04
N PRO A 50 14.91 -2.20 26.33
CA PRO A 50 14.30 -3.27 25.54
C PRO A 50 12.79 -3.09 25.32
N ALA A 51 12.11 -2.46 26.30
CA ALA A 51 10.70 -2.12 26.23
C ALA A 51 10.34 -1.09 25.12
N SER A 52 11.26 -0.24 24.67
CA SER A 52 11.05 0.70 23.56
C SER A 52 11.06 0.01 22.19
N ARG A 53 11.70 -1.16 22.08
CA ARG A 53 11.65 -1.99 20.86
C ARG A 53 10.31 -2.69 20.66
N ARG A 54 9.40 -2.61 21.65
CA ARG A 54 8.07 -3.21 21.56
C ARG A 54 7.26 -2.50 20.48
N LYS A 55 6.71 -3.31 19.57
CA LYS A 55 5.86 -2.87 18.48
C LYS A 55 4.40 -2.94 18.93
N TYR A 56 3.64 -1.88 18.70
CA TYR A 56 2.22 -1.80 19.00
C TYR A 56 1.42 -1.62 17.71
N LYS A 57 0.20 -2.14 17.67
CA LYS A 57 -0.72 -1.97 16.55
C LYS A 57 -1.76 -0.92 16.94
N ILE A 58 -1.97 0.08 16.10
CA ILE A 58 -3.01 1.10 16.32
C ILE A 58 -4.39 0.45 16.18
N MET A 59 -5.21 0.56 17.23
CA MET A 59 -6.61 0.11 17.21
C MET A 59 -7.57 1.24 16.80
N LYS A 60 -7.43 2.41 17.41
CA LYS A 60 -8.26 3.60 17.17
C LYS A 60 -7.58 4.86 17.74
N LEU A 61 -8.23 6.01 17.56
CA LEU A 61 -7.91 7.25 18.28
C LEU A 61 -8.91 7.48 19.41
N THR A 62 -8.51 8.22 20.43
CA THR A 62 -9.45 8.71 21.46
C THR A 62 -10.35 9.80 20.88
N ASN A 63 -11.54 9.97 21.46
CA ASN A 63 -12.47 11.04 21.10
C ASN A 63 -12.12 12.37 21.79
N THR A 64 -11.29 12.30 22.83
CA THR A 64 -10.82 13.45 23.61
C THR A 64 -9.33 13.69 23.36
N PRO A 65 -8.86 14.94 23.52
CA PRO A 65 -7.43 15.27 23.43
C PRO A 65 -6.64 14.61 24.58
N ALA A 66 -5.31 14.55 24.46
CA ALA A 66 -4.44 13.98 25.48
C ALA A 66 -4.59 14.67 26.86
N SER A 67 -4.86 15.98 26.87
CA SER A 67 -5.12 16.74 28.10
C SER A 67 -6.43 16.39 28.82
N HIS A 68 -7.36 15.73 28.14
CA HIS A 68 -8.68 15.35 28.70
C HIS A 68 -8.92 13.83 28.63
N THR A 69 -8.01 13.07 28.03
CA THR A 69 -8.05 11.61 28.04
C THR A 69 -7.56 11.15 29.40
N ARG A 70 -8.46 10.54 30.18
CA ARG A 70 -8.16 10.01 31.51
C ARG A 70 -8.03 8.50 31.49
N PHE A 71 -7.22 8.00 32.39
CA PHE A 71 -7.03 6.57 32.61
C PHE A 71 -6.67 6.33 34.08
N ASP A 72 -6.96 5.12 34.56
CA ASP A 72 -6.72 4.76 35.95
C ASP A 72 -5.38 4.07 36.11
N ILE A 73 -4.56 4.59 37.02
CA ILE A 73 -3.33 3.95 37.49
C ILE A 73 -3.51 3.69 38.98
N GLU A 74 -3.52 2.41 39.38
CA GLU A 74 -3.51 2.01 40.80
C GLU A 74 -4.62 2.68 41.64
N GLY A 75 -5.80 2.88 41.05
CA GLY A 75 -6.95 3.51 41.70
C GLY A 75 -6.98 5.04 41.64
N THR A 76 -5.96 5.69 41.08
CA THR A 76 -5.93 7.14 40.83
C THR A 76 -6.19 7.44 39.36
N THR A 77 -7.24 8.22 39.09
CA THR A 77 -7.55 8.69 37.73
C THR A 77 -6.67 9.90 37.40
N GLN A 78 -5.88 9.80 36.33
CA GLN A 78 -5.04 10.89 35.85
C GLN A 78 -5.22 11.09 34.34
N ASP A 79 -5.06 12.32 33.84
CA ASP A 79 -5.02 12.56 32.40
C ASP A 79 -3.66 12.20 31.78
N VAL A 80 -3.67 11.84 30.50
CA VAL A 80 -2.48 11.38 29.78
C VAL A 80 -1.39 12.46 29.74
N ALA A 81 -1.75 13.74 29.56
CA ALA A 81 -0.76 14.81 29.48
C ALA A 81 -0.01 15.00 30.81
N THR A 82 -0.74 15.03 31.93
CA THR A 82 -0.16 15.16 33.28
C THR A 82 0.69 13.95 33.63
N TYR A 83 0.24 12.73 33.32
CA TYR A 83 1.04 11.52 33.54
C TYR A 83 2.39 11.56 32.80
N PHE A 84 2.39 11.97 31.52
CA PHE A 84 3.63 12.05 30.75
C PHE A 84 4.60 13.11 31.28
N GLN A 85 4.06 14.22 31.81
CA GLN A 85 4.87 15.24 32.46
C GLN A 85 5.48 14.75 33.78
N GLN A 86 4.72 14.03 34.60
CA GLN A 86 5.21 13.55 35.91
C GLN A 86 6.14 12.34 35.77
N GLN A 87 5.71 11.31 35.06
CA GLN A 87 6.42 10.03 34.99
C GLN A 87 7.67 10.09 34.08
N TYR A 88 7.57 10.80 32.96
CA TYR A 88 8.64 10.83 31.94
C TYR A 88 9.30 12.20 31.82
N ARG A 89 8.94 13.18 32.67
CA ARG A 89 9.43 14.57 32.59
C ARG A 89 9.26 15.17 31.19
N LYS A 90 8.25 14.74 30.44
CA LYS A 90 8.01 15.13 29.05
C LYS A 90 6.76 15.99 28.97
N ARG A 91 6.94 17.29 28.76
CA ARG A 91 5.83 18.19 28.41
C ARG A 91 5.44 17.94 26.94
N LEU A 92 4.17 17.65 26.71
CA LEU A 92 3.62 17.47 25.36
C LEU A 92 3.50 18.83 24.68
N ASN A 93 3.92 18.92 23.42
CA ASN A 93 3.79 20.13 22.60
C ASN A 93 2.39 20.25 21.97
N PHE A 94 1.73 19.11 21.74
CA PHE A 94 0.43 18.96 21.11
C PHE A 94 -0.56 18.22 22.04
N PRO A 95 -0.77 18.68 23.30
CA PRO A 95 -1.67 18.01 24.25
C PRO A 95 -3.15 18.07 23.82
N PHE A 96 -3.48 18.94 22.86
CA PHE A 96 -4.79 19.09 22.23
C PHE A 96 -5.08 18.04 21.14
N LEU A 97 -4.10 17.21 20.76
CA LEU A 97 -4.33 16.09 19.84
C LEU A 97 -4.84 14.85 20.58
N PRO A 98 -5.63 13.99 19.92
CA PRO A 98 -6.10 12.75 20.52
C PRO A 98 -4.95 11.75 20.70
N CYS A 99 -5.15 10.80 21.60
CA CYS A 99 -4.21 9.71 21.87
C CYS A 99 -4.46 8.52 20.93
N VAL A 100 -3.39 7.79 20.64
CA VAL A 100 -3.42 6.47 20.01
C VAL A 100 -3.83 5.44 21.04
N VAL A 101 -4.86 4.65 20.73
CA VAL A 101 -5.28 3.51 21.53
C VAL A 101 -4.67 2.25 20.92
N VAL A 102 -3.86 1.52 21.69
CA VAL A 102 -3.22 0.27 21.22
C VAL A 102 -3.85 -0.99 21.85
N ARG A 103 -4.46 -0.84 23.02
CA ARG A 103 -5.23 -1.85 23.76
C ARG A 103 -6.24 -1.11 24.66
N LYS A 104 -7.16 -1.85 25.29
CA LYS A 104 -8.03 -1.29 26.33
C LYS A 104 -7.16 -0.61 27.40
N ASP A 105 -7.50 0.64 27.73
CA ASP A 105 -6.83 1.48 28.74
C ASP A 105 -5.33 1.74 28.52
N VAL A 106 -4.82 1.54 27.29
CA VAL A 106 -3.43 1.89 26.93
C VAL A 106 -3.42 2.96 25.85
N PHE A 107 -3.06 4.17 26.28
CA PHE A 107 -3.07 5.40 25.49
C PHE A 107 -1.65 5.93 25.28
N PHE A 108 -1.33 6.33 24.05
CA PHE A 108 -0.08 7.02 23.75
C PHE A 108 -0.36 8.35 23.03
N PRO A 109 0.19 9.48 23.50
CA PRO A 109 0.19 10.73 22.72
C PRO A 109 0.79 10.51 21.33
N MET A 110 0.27 11.19 20.31
CA MET A 110 0.79 11.04 18.93
C MET A 110 2.27 11.39 18.83
N GLU A 111 2.74 12.39 19.59
CA GLU A 111 4.14 12.84 19.62
C GLU A 111 5.14 11.76 19.99
N VAL A 112 4.72 10.77 20.79
CA VAL A 112 5.60 9.70 21.27
C VAL A 112 5.49 8.43 20.44
N CYS A 113 4.73 8.46 19.33
CA CYS A 113 4.49 7.35 18.44
C CYS A 113 5.25 7.55 17.12
N GLU A 114 5.94 6.50 16.66
CA GLU A 114 6.62 6.49 15.38
C GLU A 114 6.19 5.29 14.54
N ILE A 115 5.80 5.54 13.28
CA ILE A 115 5.37 4.51 12.35
C ILE A 115 6.59 3.73 11.87
N ILE A 116 6.56 2.41 12.09
CA ILE A 116 7.63 1.49 11.71
C ILE A 116 7.72 1.41 10.18
N GLU A 117 8.94 1.33 9.66
CA GLU A 117 9.20 1.18 8.22
C GLU A 117 8.86 -0.23 7.67
N GLY A 118 8.87 -0.36 6.34
CA GLY A 118 8.64 -1.64 5.66
C GLY A 118 7.21 -2.20 5.76
N GLN A 119 6.24 -1.40 6.20
CA GLN A 119 4.85 -1.82 6.29
C GLN A 119 4.14 -1.71 4.94
N ARG A 120 3.66 -2.85 4.42
CA ARG A 120 2.87 -2.89 3.18
C ARG A 120 1.55 -2.14 3.36
N HIS A 121 1.23 -1.23 2.44
CA HIS A 121 -0.10 -0.64 2.34
C HIS A 121 -1.07 -1.66 1.73
N ILE A 122 -2.10 -2.08 2.47
CA ILE A 122 -3.03 -3.16 2.07
C ILE A 122 -4.31 -2.60 1.43
N ARG A 123 -4.63 -1.33 1.66
CA ARG A 123 -5.90 -0.75 1.20
C ARG A 123 -5.83 -0.37 -0.27
N LYS A 124 -7.02 -0.27 -0.88
CA LYS A 124 -7.16 0.20 -2.26
C LYS A 124 -6.64 1.64 -2.34
N LEU A 125 -5.74 1.86 -3.28
CA LEU A 125 -5.26 3.19 -3.64
C LEU A 125 -6.39 3.97 -4.33
N ASN A 126 -6.42 5.29 -4.16
CA ASN A 126 -7.32 6.12 -4.95
C ASN A 126 -6.90 6.14 -6.44
N GLU A 127 -7.74 6.69 -7.32
CA GLU A 127 -7.50 6.67 -8.77
C GLU A 127 -6.19 7.35 -9.14
N ARG A 128 -5.89 8.50 -8.53
CA ARG A 128 -4.63 9.23 -8.73
C ARG A 128 -3.42 8.40 -8.31
N GLN A 129 -3.43 7.85 -7.09
CA GLN A 129 -2.38 6.99 -6.58
C GLN A 129 -2.20 5.72 -7.42
N THR A 130 -3.29 5.18 -7.98
CA THR A 130 -3.26 4.03 -8.88
C THR A 130 -2.62 4.41 -10.22
N ALA A 131 -2.99 5.56 -10.79
CA ALA A 131 -2.38 6.07 -12.02
C ALA A 131 -0.88 6.35 -11.82
N ASP A 132 -0.49 6.96 -10.70
CA ASP A 132 0.91 7.20 -10.33
C ASP A 132 1.67 5.86 -10.17
N MET A 133 1.06 4.86 -9.54
CA MET A 133 1.64 3.51 -9.41
C MET A 133 1.81 2.84 -10.78
N ILE A 134 0.82 2.93 -11.67
CA ILE A 134 0.92 2.40 -13.04
C ILE A 134 2.05 3.10 -13.78
N LYS A 135 2.12 4.43 -13.73
CA LYS A 135 3.17 5.21 -14.37
C LYS A 135 4.56 4.85 -13.85
N PHE A 136 4.68 4.61 -12.55
CA PHE A 136 5.94 4.22 -11.91
C PHE A 136 6.37 2.78 -12.27
N THR A 137 5.41 1.85 -12.33
CA THR A 137 5.66 0.42 -12.55
C THR A 137 5.75 0.04 -14.03
N CYS A 138 5.08 0.77 -14.92
CA CYS A 138 5.14 0.57 -16.36
C CYS A 138 6.53 0.97 -16.88
N GLN A 139 7.34 -0.03 -17.23
CA GLN A 139 8.71 0.17 -17.69
C GLN A 139 8.89 -0.52 -19.04
N ASN A 140 9.62 0.14 -19.94
CA ASN A 140 9.98 -0.42 -21.22
C ASN A 140 10.70 -1.78 -21.02
N PRO A 141 10.41 -2.81 -21.83
CA PRO A 141 11.02 -4.14 -21.71
C PRO A 141 12.53 -4.14 -21.52
N ASN A 142 13.27 -3.28 -22.23
CA ASN A 142 14.73 -3.19 -22.13
C ASN A 142 15.18 -2.71 -20.74
N VAL A 143 14.50 -1.69 -20.19
CA VAL A 143 14.76 -1.17 -18.84
C VAL A 143 14.43 -2.22 -17.79
N ARG A 144 13.31 -2.91 -17.94
CA ARG A 144 12.89 -3.97 -17.01
C ARG A 144 13.87 -5.15 -17.04
N ALA A 145 14.29 -5.60 -18.21
CA ALA A 145 15.26 -6.67 -18.37
C ALA A 145 16.61 -6.32 -17.71
N ASN A 146 17.08 -5.09 -17.88
CA ASN A 146 18.30 -4.61 -17.23
C ASN A 146 18.16 -4.57 -15.70
N LYS A 147 17.02 -4.11 -15.16
CA LYS A 147 16.77 -4.15 -13.72
C LYS A 147 16.73 -5.57 -13.17
N ILE A 148 16.11 -6.51 -13.89
CA ILE A 148 16.08 -7.93 -13.49
C ILE A 148 17.51 -8.49 -13.45
N ARG A 149 18.32 -8.22 -14.48
CA ARG A 149 19.74 -8.63 -14.52
C ARG A 149 20.56 -8.03 -13.38
N GLN A 150 20.36 -6.74 -13.07
CA GLN A 150 21.01 -6.11 -11.92
C GLN A 150 20.57 -6.76 -10.59
N GLY A 151 19.29 -7.10 -10.47
CA GLY A 151 18.75 -7.82 -9.30
C GLY A 151 19.44 -9.16 -9.05
N LEU A 152 19.85 -9.88 -10.10
CA LEU A 152 20.62 -11.12 -9.96
C LEU A 152 21.96 -10.91 -9.23
N ASN A 153 22.60 -9.75 -9.41
CA ASN A 153 23.83 -9.41 -8.70
C ASN A 153 23.56 -9.08 -7.22
N ILE A 154 22.44 -8.44 -6.92
CA ILE A 154 22.03 -8.10 -5.53
C ILE A 154 21.68 -9.37 -4.75
N LEU A 155 20.96 -10.30 -5.39
CA LEU A 155 20.55 -11.57 -4.80
C LEU A 155 21.75 -12.49 -4.49
N ASP A 156 22.87 -12.33 -5.21
CA ASP A 156 24.09 -13.13 -5.13
C ASP A 156 23.84 -14.64 -4.97
N TYR A 157 22.80 -15.14 -5.63
CA TYR A 157 22.32 -16.52 -5.46
C TYR A 157 23.36 -17.56 -5.87
N ARG A 158 24.35 -17.16 -6.69
CA ARG A 158 25.49 -18.01 -7.08
C ARG A 158 26.42 -18.31 -5.91
N ARG A 159 26.46 -17.47 -4.87
CA ARG A 159 27.24 -17.70 -3.64
C ARG A 159 26.38 -18.22 -2.48
N ASN A 160 25.10 -18.47 -2.73
CA ASN A 160 24.22 -19.03 -1.72
C ASN A 160 24.49 -20.54 -1.57
N GLU A 161 25.04 -20.92 -0.42
CA GLU A 161 25.46 -22.30 -0.10
C GLU A 161 24.31 -23.31 -0.27
N TYR A 162 23.09 -22.93 0.15
CA TYR A 162 21.92 -23.79 0.00
C TYR A 162 21.59 -24.02 -1.47
N LEU A 163 21.55 -22.99 -2.31
CA LEU A 163 21.19 -23.12 -3.73
C LEU A 163 22.22 -23.93 -4.53
N GLN A 164 23.51 -23.83 -4.18
CA GLN A 164 24.56 -24.66 -4.78
C GLN A 164 24.34 -26.15 -4.45
N GLN A 165 23.94 -26.46 -3.21
CA GLN A 165 23.70 -27.83 -2.76
C GLN A 165 22.52 -28.49 -3.50
N PHE A 166 21.50 -27.72 -3.90
CA PHE A 166 20.34 -28.24 -4.64
C PHE A 166 20.56 -28.36 -6.16
N GLY A 167 21.69 -27.89 -6.71
CA GLY A 167 22.05 -28.09 -8.12
C GLY A 167 21.00 -27.61 -9.14
N MET A 168 20.18 -26.62 -8.79
CA MET A 168 19.01 -26.24 -9.58
C MET A 168 19.40 -25.54 -10.89
N GLN A 169 19.06 -26.17 -12.03
CA GLN A 169 19.06 -25.54 -13.35
C GLN A 169 17.64 -25.50 -13.90
N VAL A 170 17.23 -24.35 -14.44
CA VAL A 170 15.91 -24.17 -15.06
C VAL A 170 16.10 -24.10 -16.58
N PRO A 171 15.92 -25.21 -17.32
CA PRO A 171 16.00 -25.19 -18.78
C PRO A 171 14.79 -24.44 -19.36
N ALA A 172 15.03 -23.64 -20.41
CA ALA A 172 13.99 -22.96 -21.16
C ALA A 172 14.10 -23.31 -22.66
N ARG A 173 12.96 -23.42 -23.35
CA ARG A 173 12.89 -23.64 -24.81
C ARG A 173 11.76 -22.82 -25.42
N ILE A 174 11.97 -22.35 -26.64
CA ILE A 174 10.93 -21.70 -27.46
C ILE A 174 10.29 -22.78 -28.33
N LEU A 175 8.98 -22.92 -28.27
CA LEU A 175 8.24 -23.85 -29.13
C LEU A 175 7.96 -23.21 -30.49
N PRO A 176 8.00 -23.98 -31.59
CA PRO A 176 7.57 -23.47 -32.88
C PRO A 176 6.08 -23.10 -32.84
N PRO A 177 5.67 -21.98 -33.47
CA PRO A 177 4.27 -21.60 -33.52
C PRO A 177 3.46 -22.66 -34.29
N PRO A 178 2.25 -23.02 -33.83
CA PRO A 178 1.36 -23.90 -34.58
C PRO A 178 0.90 -23.22 -35.87
N ARG A 179 0.55 -24.02 -36.88
CA ARG A 179 -0.15 -23.50 -38.06
C ARG A 179 -1.62 -23.30 -37.70
N ILE A 180 -2.17 -22.15 -38.08
CA ILE A 180 -3.57 -21.81 -37.91
C ILE A 180 -4.27 -21.94 -39.25
N GLU A 181 -5.42 -22.60 -39.24
CA GLU A 181 -6.26 -22.82 -40.41
C GLU A 181 -7.58 -22.03 -40.28
N TYR A 182 -7.88 -21.28 -41.33
CA TYR A 182 -9.13 -20.56 -41.56
C TYR A 182 -9.87 -21.17 -42.74
N HIS A 183 -11.06 -20.66 -43.05
CA HIS A 183 -11.87 -21.21 -44.12
C HIS A 183 -11.09 -21.23 -45.45
N PRO A 184 -11.18 -22.30 -46.27
CA PRO A 184 -10.39 -22.46 -47.50
C PRO A 184 -10.55 -21.32 -48.52
N SER A 185 -11.65 -20.57 -48.48
CA SER A 185 -11.86 -19.38 -49.31
C SER A 185 -11.17 -18.10 -48.80
N SER A 186 -10.37 -18.20 -47.74
CA SER A 186 -9.46 -17.14 -47.30
C SER A 186 -8.28 -17.02 -48.26
N ARG A 187 -7.75 -15.80 -48.48
CA ARG A 187 -6.57 -15.61 -49.33
C ARG A 187 -5.31 -16.23 -48.73
N ASP A 188 -5.27 -16.30 -47.40
CA ASP A 188 -4.20 -16.90 -46.61
C ASP A 188 -4.82 -17.83 -45.56
N ALA A 189 -5.28 -18.99 -46.02
CA ALA A 189 -6.07 -19.94 -45.25
C ALA A 189 -5.25 -20.71 -44.21
N ILE A 190 -3.95 -20.97 -44.46
CA ILE A 190 -3.09 -21.69 -43.52
C ILE A 190 -1.75 -20.97 -43.36
N PHE A 191 -1.46 -20.48 -42.16
CA PHE A 191 -0.24 -19.72 -41.87
C PHE A 191 0.27 -20.03 -40.45
N ALA A 192 1.55 -19.75 -40.20
CA ALA A 192 2.12 -19.78 -38.85
C ALA A 192 2.20 -18.34 -38.29
N PRO A 193 1.64 -18.07 -37.11
CA PRO A 193 1.76 -16.76 -36.47
C PRO A 193 3.21 -16.35 -36.23
N LYS A 194 3.48 -15.05 -36.33
CA LYS A 194 4.76 -14.46 -35.94
C LYS A 194 4.62 -13.82 -34.57
N ASP A 195 5.58 -14.08 -33.68
CA ASP A 195 5.61 -13.52 -32.31
C ASP A 195 4.32 -13.73 -31.51
N GLY A 196 3.60 -14.83 -31.78
CA GLY A 196 2.35 -15.17 -31.12
C GLY A 196 1.15 -14.31 -31.53
N ALA A 197 1.27 -13.49 -32.59
CA ALA A 197 0.23 -12.60 -33.06
C ALA A 197 -0.10 -12.83 -34.55
N TRP A 198 -1.37 -12.59 -34.90
CA TRP A 198 -1.86 -12.52 -36.27
C TRP A 198 -3.11 -11.64 -36.32
N ASN A 199 -3.49 -11.21 -37.52
CA ASN A 199 -4.74 -10.49 -37.75
C ASN A 199 -5.66 -11.28 -38.68
N LEU A 200 -6.92 -10.83 -38.77
CA LEU A 200 -7.96 -11.48 -39.58
C LEU A 200 -8.07 -10.92 -41.01
N ARG A 201 -7.11 -10.09 -41.44
CA ARG A 201 -7.16 -9.49 -42.77
C ARG A 201 -7.05 -10.58 -43.83
N ASP A 202 -7.97 -10.55 -44.80
CA ASP A 202 -8.06 -11.54 -45.88
C ASP A 202 -8.36 -12.98 -45.41
N LYS A 203 -8.90 -13.12 -44.19
CA LYS A 203 -9.29 -14.40 -43.58
C LYS A 203 -10.79 -14.47 -43.34
N ARG A 204 -11.38 -15.64 -43.56
CA ARG A 204 -12.77 -15.97 -43.25
C ARG A 204 -12.78 -17.01 -42.14
N VAL A 205 -13.63 -16.81 -41.14
CA VAL A 205 -13.79 -17.75 -40.00
C VAL A 205 -13.99 -19.18 -40.49
N ALA A 206 -13.33 -20.16 -39.86
CA ALA A 206 -13.36 -21.56 -40.28
C ALA A 206 -14.79 -22.12 -40.41
N THR A 207 -15.65 -21.78 -39.45
CA THR A 207 -17.08 -22.04 -39.50
C THR A 207 -17.82 -20.72 -39.27
N GLY A 208 -18.44 -20.18 -40.32
CA GLY A 208 -19.28 -19.00 -40.24
C GLY A 208 -20.71 -19.35 -39.85
N ALA A 209 -21.41 -18.44 -39.20
CA ALA A 209 -22.84 -18.51 -38.98
C ALA A 209 -23.54 -17.35 -39.69
N THR A 210 -24.73 -17.61 -40.21
CA THR A 210 -25.58 -16.57 -40.79
C THR A 210 -26.42 -15.93 -39.69
N LEU A 211 -26.28 -14.62 -39.50
CA LEU A 211 -27.07 -13.87 -38.52
C LEU A 211 -28.44 -13.52 -39.12
N GLY A 212 -29.49 -14.23 -38.72
CA GLY A 212 -30.84 -14.05 -39.27
C GLY A 212 -31.60 -12.83 -38.71
N SER A 213 -31.42 -12.51 -37.42
CA SER A 213 -32.04 -11.34 -36.78
C SER A 213 -31.14 -10.82 -35.65
N TRP A 214 -31.05 -9.50 -35.52
CA TRP A 214 -30.30 -8.80 -34.48
C TRP A 214 -30.90 -7.42 -34.22
N SER A 215 -30.76 -6.92 -33.00
CA SER A 215 -31.20 -5.58 -32.60
C SER A 215 -30.12 -4.92 -31.75
N VAL A 216 -30.03 -3.59 -31.81
CA VAL A 216 -29.15 -2.77 -30.97
C VAL A 216 -29.99 -1.80 -30.18
N VAL A 217 -29.68 -1.65 -28.90
CA VAL A 217 -30.26 -0.61 -28.04
C VAL A 217 -29.12 0.29 -27.58
N VAL A 218 -29.22 1.57 -27.91
CA VAL A 218 -28.20 2.58 -27.59
C VAL A 218 -28.70 3.42 -26.42
N PHE A 219 -27.99 3.39 -25.31
CA PHE A 219 -28.29 4.17 -24.10
C PHE A 219 -27.44 5.45 -23.99
N GLY A 220 -26.97 5.96 -25.13
CA GLY A 220 -26.29 7.24 -25.22
C GLY A 220 -27.29 8.39 -25.22
N PRO A 221 -26.86 9.61 -24.83
CA PRO A 221 -27.69 10.80 -25.00
C PRO A 221 -28.04 10.99 -26.50
N GLU A 222 -29.26 11.44 -26.78
CA GLU A 222 -29.62 11.97 -28.10
C GLU A 222 -28.72 13.19 -28.37
N THR A 223 -27.86 13.10 -29.39
CA THR A 223 -27.06 14.22 -29.90
C THR A 223 -27.91 15.17 -30.70
#